data_AF-A0A9E4T9L9-F1
#
_entry.id   AF-A0A9E4T9L9-F1
#
_cell.length_a   1.000
_cell.length_b   1.000
_cell.length_c   1.000
_cell.angle_alpha   90.00
_cell.angle_beta   90.00
_cell.angle_gamma   90.00
#
_symmetry.space_group_name_H-M   'P 1'
#
loop_
_entity.id
_entity.type
_entity.pdbx_description
1 polymer ?
#
loop_
_entity_poly.entity_id
_entity_poly.type
_entity_poly.pdbx_seq_one_letter_code
_entity_poly.pdbx_strand_id
1 'polypeptide(L)'
;IERGIPLDDGPTAPSKARIISRGERSSVIEITVKEGRNRMIRRMMAYLGHHVMDLRRQTFAGIDLGQLRLGKTRALTAAEVAGLRKLAEKPEAKLKPKPEPEPKPKPKPKPKPKPKPKPKRKPKRKGKPKPKPKPKA
;
A
#
# COMPACT_ATOMS: atom_id res chain seq x y z
N ILE A 1 -20.91 -22.74 -18.22
CA ILE A 1 -20.13 -22.44 -16.99
C ILE A 1 -19.97 -20.96 -16.69
N GLU A 2 -20.22 -20.08 -17.67
CA GLU A 2 -20.07 -18.62 -17.50
C GLU A 2 -21.03 -17.98 -16.51
N ARG A 3 -22.18 -18.59 -16.25
CA ARG A 3 -23.14 -18.14 -15.22
C ARG A 3 -22.91 -18.75 -13.83
N GLY A 4 -21.87 -19.57 -13.67
CA GLY A 4 -21.69 -20.42 -12.50
C GLY A 4 -22.42 -21.76 -12.61
N ILE A 5 -22.01 -22.74 -11.79
CA ILE A 5 -22.60 -24.08 -11.68
C ILE A 5 -22.86 -24.37 -10.19
N PRO A 6 -24.01 -24.96 -9.82
CA PRO A 6 -24.21 -25.48 -8.47
C PRO A 6 -23.27 -26.67 -8.22
N LEU A 7 -22.49 -26.59 -7.15
CA LEU A 7 -21.70 -27.69 -6.59
C LEU A 7 -22.13 -27.95 -5.14
N ASP A 8 -21.73 -29.07 -4.56
CA ASP A 8 -22.11 -29.50 -3.20
C ASP A 8 -21.73 -28.48 -2.11
N ASP A 9 -20.64 -27.74 -2.33
CA ASP A 9 -20.11 -26.69 -1.46
C ASP A 9 -20.58 -25.28 -1.87
N GLY A 10 -21.64 -25.20 -2.67
CA GLY A 10 -22.26 -23.96 -3.14
C GLY A 10 -21.95 -23.59 -4.59
N PRO A 11 -22.71 -22.64 -5.15
CA PRO A 11 -22.58 -22.25 -6.55
C PRO A 11 -21.21 -21.63 -6.86
N THR A 12 -20.65 -21.96 -8.02
CA THR A 12 -19.40 -21.35 -8.50
C THR A 12 -19.60 -19.93 -8.97
N ALA A 13 -18.54 -19.13 -8.84
CA ALA A 13 -18.49 -17.84 -9.48
C ALA A 13 -18.53 -17.99 -11.03
N PRO A 14 -19.06 -16.99 -11.74
CA PRO A 14 -18.91 -16.84 -13.18
C PRO A 14 -17.46 -17.06 -13.64
N SER A 15 -17.27 -17.92 -14.63
CA SER A 15 -15.95 -18.31 -15.14
C SER A 15 -15.90 -18.16 -16.65
N LYS A 16 -14.79 -17.69 -17.22
CA LYS A 16 -14.66 -17.60 -18.68
C LYS A 16 -14.19 -18.92 -19.24
N ALA A 17 -14.69 -19.32 -20.40
CA ALA A 17 -14.25 -20.55 -21.05
C ALA A 17 -14.18 -20.39 -22.57
N ARG A 18 -13.12 -20.94 -23.18
CA ARG A 18 -12.98 -21.02 -24.63
C ARG A 18 -12.46 -22.39 -25.05
N ILE A 19 -12.95 -22.88 -26.18
CA ILE A 19 -12.46 -24.12 -26.77
C ILE A 19 -11.21 -23.77 -27.58
N ILE A 20 -10.08 -24.39 -27.25
CA ILE A 20 -8.82 -24.23 -27.97
C ILE A 20 -8.79 -25.17 -29.17
N SER A 21 -9.20 -26.42 -28.98
CA SER A 21 -9.25 -27.40 -30.06
C SER A 21 -10.33 -28.45 -29.78
N ARG A 22 -10.84 -29.04 -30.87
CA ARG A 22 -11.77 -30.17 -30.84
C ARG A 22 -11.13 -31.33 -31.57
N GLY A 23 -10.97 -32.45 -30.88
CA GLY A 23 -10.63 -33.73 -31.48
C GLY A 23 -11.85 -34.66 -31.44
N GLU A 24 -11.71 -35.82 -32.09
CA GLU A 24 -12.78 -36.81 -32.21
C GLU A 24 -13.21 -37.39 -30.86
N ARG A 25 -12.25 -37.62 -29.94
CA ARG A 25 -12.50 -38.23 -28.62
C ARG A 25 -12.38 -37.25 -27.45
N SER A 26 -11.78 -36.09 -27.66
CA SER A 26 -11.49 -35.13 -26.60
C SER A 26 -11.39 -33.71 -27.14
N SER A 27 -11.77 -32.73 -26.31
CA SER A 27 -11.59 -31.31 -26.61
C SER A 27 -10.66 -30.66 -25.59
N VAL A 28 -9.87 -29.69 -26.03
CA VAL A 28 -9.04 -28.86 -25.15
C VAL A 28 -9.78 -27.56 -24.88
N ILE A 29 -10.02 -27.27 -23.60
CA ILE A 29 -10.77 -26.10 -23.16
C ILE A 29 -9.88 -25.30 -22.22
N GLU A 30 -9.75 -24.00 -22.48
CA GLU A 30 -9.18 -23.07 -21.53
C GLU A 30 -10.29 -22.52 -20.64
N ILE A 31 -10.08 -22.59 -19.32
CA ILE A 31 -11.03 -22.09 -18.33
C ILE A 31 -10.29 -21.13 -17.40
N THR A 32 -10.80 -19.92 -17.28
CA THR A 32 -10.29 -18.90 -16.36
C THR A 32 -11.24 -18.75 -15.19
N VAL A 33 -10.75 -19.09 -14.00
CA VAL A 33 -11.47 -19.02 -12.73
C VAL A 33 -10.80 -18.02 -11.78
N LYS A 34 -11.60 -17.45 -10.87
CA LYS A 34 -11.12 -16.52 -9.82
C LYS A 34 -11.03 -17.17 -8.43
N GLU A 35 -11.64 -18.34 -8.28
CA GLU A 35 -11.64 -19.13 -7.05
C GLU A 35 -10.89 -20.45 -7.27
N GLY A 36 -10.39 -21.03 -6.18
CA GLY A 36 -9.55 -22.23 -6.19
C GLY A 36 -10.10 -23.33 -5.28
N ARG A 37 -11.39 -23.62 -5.33
CA ARG A 37 -12.00 -24.67 -4.49
C ARG A 37 -11.49 -26.07 -4.88
N ASN A 38 -11.52 -27.00 -3.92
CA ASN A 38 -10.96 -28.34 -4.11
C ASN A 38 -11.60 -29.03 -5.32
N ARG A 39 -10.76 -29.52 -6.24
CA ARG A 39 -11.14 -30.18 -7.50
C ARG A 39 -12.22 -29.44 -8.31
N MET A 40 -12.36 -28.13 -8.15
CA MET A 40 -13.49 -27.35 -8.69
C MET A 40 -13.69 -27.56 -10.19
N ILE A 41 -12.64 -27.45 -11.01
CA ILE A 41 -12.73 -27.65 -12.46
C ILE A 41 -13.22 -29.07 -12.81
N ARG A 42 -12.71 -30.09 -12.12
CA ARG A 42 -13.11 -31.48 -12.36
C ARG A 42 -14.57 -31.71 -11.97
N ARG A 43 -15.03 -31.12 -10.85
CA ARG A 43 -16.43 -31.18 -10.41
C ARG A 43 -17.37 -30.45 -11.36
N MET A 44 -16.99 -29.25 -11.81
CA MET A 44 -17.76 -28.48 -12.81
C MET A 44 -17.94 -29.26 -14.12
N MET A 45 -16.88 -29.89 -14.63
CA MET A 45 -16.96 -30.66 -15.87
C MET A 45 -17.76 -31.96 -15.67
N ALA A 46 -17.60 -32.64 -14.53
CA ALA A 46 -18.39 -33.82 -14.20
C ALA A 46 -19.90 -33.50 -14.10
N TYR A 47 -20.25 -32.36 -13.51
CA TYR A 47 -21.64 -31.87 -13.47
C TYR A 47 -22.23 -31.69 -14.88
N LEU A 48 -21.40 -31.33 -15.86
CA LEU A 48 -21.80 -31.22 -17.27
C LEU A 48 -21.73 -32.55 -18.03
N GLY A 49 -21.40 -33.66 -17.38
CA GLY A 49 -21.26 -34.97 -18.02
C GLY A 49 -19.93 -35.18 -18.76
N HIS A 50 -18.90 -34.37 -18.47
CA HIS A 50 -17.59 -34.47 -19.10
C HIS A 50 -16.49 -34.91 -18.13
N HIS A 51 -15.78 -35.98 -18.50
CA HIS A 51 -14.62 -36.45 -17.74
C HIS A 51 -13.36 -35.67 -18.12
N VAL A 52 -12.62 -35.17 -17.11
CA VAL A 52 -11.38 -34.41 -17.33
C VAL A 52 -10.19 -35.36 -17.40
N MET A 53 -9.63 -35.54 -18.58
CA MET A 53 -8.47 -36.41 -18.82
C MET A 53 -7.17 -35.80 -18.31
N ASP A 54 -6.90 -34.55 -18.70
CA ASP A 54 -5.73 -33.78 -18.26
C ASP A 54 -6.17 -32.40 -17.74
N LEU A 55 -5.47 -31.90 -16.72
CA LEU A 55 -5.72 -30.58 -16.15
C LEU A 55 -4.40 -29.93 -15.75
N ARG A 56 -4.04 -28.88 -16.47
CA ARG A 56 -2.83 -28.09 -16.22
C ARG A 56 -3.16 -26.61 -16.09
N ARG A 57 -2.49 -25.94 -15.15
CA ARG A 57 -2.56 -24.48 -15.03
C ARG A 57 -1.47 -23.86 -15.91
N GLN A 58 -1.87 -23.27 -17.03
CA GLN A 58 -0.92 -22.62 -17.96
C GLN A 58 -0.51 -21.23 -17.49
N THR A 59 -1.46 -20.47 -16.93
CA THR A 59 -1.24 -19.08 -16.52
C THR A 59 -1.81 -18.85 -15.12
N PHE A 60 -1.15 -18.02 -14.32
CA PHE A 60 -1.62 -17.59 -13.01
C PHE A 60 -1.27 -16.12 -12.80
N ALA A 61 -2.28 -15.28 -12.50
CA ALA A 61 -2.08 -13.87 -12.18
C ALA A 61 -1.18 -13.10 -13.17
N GLY A 62 -1.33 -13.39 -14.47
CA GLY A 62 -0.53 -12.76 -15.54
C GLY A 62 0.86 -13.38 -15.78
N ILE A 63 1.22 -14.43 -15.04
CA ILE A 63 2.47 -15.19 -15.22
C ILE A 63 2.17 -16.46 -16.00
N ASP A 64 2.88 -16.65 -17.10
CA ASP A 64 2.78 -17.84 -17.94
C ASP A 64 3.85 -18.89 -17.59
N LEU A 65 3.47 -20.16 -17.71
CA LEU A 65 4.38 -21.28 -17.50
C LEU A 65 5.47 -21.36 -18.59
N GLY A 66 5.16 -20.95 -19.81
CA GLY A 66 6.08 -20.90 -20.94
C GLY A 66 6.77 -22.24 -21.21
N GLN A 67 8.10 -22.20 -21.28
CA GLN A 67 8.95 -23.36 -21.57
C GLN A 67 9.52 -24.03 -20.30
N LEU A 68 8.97 -23.73 -19.11
CA LEU A 68 9.45 -24.30 -17.86
C LEU A 68 9.18 -25.81 -17.82
N ARG A 69 10.25 -26.60 -17.69
CA ARG A 69 10.15 -28.07 -17.60
C ARG A 69 9.47 -28.49 -16.29
N LEU A 70 8.80 -29.64 -16.34
CA LEU A 70 8.18 -30.27 -15.16
C LEU A 70 9.20 -30.41 -14.01
N GLY A 71 8.76 -30.07 -12.80
CA GLY A 71 9.57 -30.15 -11.59
C GLY A 71 10.66 -29.06 -11.46
N LYS A 72 10.79 -28.15 -12.43
CA LYS A 72 11.72 -27.02 -12.34
C LYS A 72 11.04 -25.77 -11.84
N THR A 73 11.84 -24.84 -11.34
CA THR A 73 11.43 -23.51 -10.90
C THR A 73 12.30 -22.46 -11.59
N ARG A 74 11.79 -21.23 -11.68
CA ARG A 74 12.56 -20.07 -12.14
C ARG A 74 12.29 -18.87 -11.25
N ALA A 75 13.25 -17.96 -11.17
CA ALA A 75 13.00 -16.65 -10.59
C ALA A 75 12.01 -15.86 -11.48
N LEU A 76 11.15 -15.09 -10.82
CA LEU A 76 10.28 -14.14 -11.51
C LEU A 76 11.09 -12.91 -11.93
N THR A 77 10.72 -12.33 -13.06
CA THR A 77 11.28 -11.05 -13.51
C THR A 77 10.78 -9.90 -12.63
N ALA A 78 11.51 -8.79 -12.61
CA ALA A 78 11.10 -7.61 -11.85
C ALA A 78 9.70 -7.09 -12.25
N ALA A 79 9.35 -7.20 -13.53
CA ALA A 79 8.04 -6.82 -14.06
C ALA A 79 6.92 -7.73 -13.55
N GLU A 80 7.13 -9.05 -13.55
CA GLU A 80 6.17 -10.03 -13.00
C GLU A 80 5.95 -9.81 -11.50
N VAL A 81 7.03 -9.58 -10.74
CA VAL A 81 6.94 -9.26 -9.30
C VAL A 81 6.14 -7.98 -9.07
N ALA A 82 6.41 -6.92 -9.82
CA ALA A 82 5.67 -5.67 -9.71
C ALA A 82 4.18 -5.85 -10.06
N GLY A 83 3.87 -6.66 -11.08
CA GLY A 83 2.50 -7.00 -11.45
C GLY A 83 1.75 -7.74 -10.33
N LEU A 84 2.38 -8.75 -9.74
CA LEU A 84 1.80 -9.49 -8.62
C LEU A 84 1.54 -8.59 -7.40
N ARG A 85 2.48 -7.70 -7.06
CA ARG A 85 2.30 -6.74 -5.95
C ARG A 85 1.10 -5.85 -6.17
N LYS A 86 0.96 -5.27 -7.37
CA LYS A 86 -0.20 -4.45 -7.74
C LYS A 86 -1.54 -5.21 -7.66
N LEU A 87 -1.54 -6.51 -7.98
CA LEU A 87 -2.75 -7.35 -7.87
C LEU A 87 -3.07 -7.74 -6.42
N ALA A 88 -2.05 -7.89 -5.57
CA ALA A 88 -2.20 -8.24 -4.17
C ALA A 88 -2.58 -7.04 -3.29
N GLU A 89 -2.16 -5.84 -3.69
CA GLU A 89 -2.67 -4.59 -3.14
C GLU A 89 -4.17 -4.53 -3.43
N LYS A 90 -4.98 -4.83 -2.40
CA LYS A 90 -6.39 -4.43 -2.40
C LYS A 90 -6.42 -2.92 -2.65
N PRO A 91 -7.40 -2.38 -3.38
CA PRO A 91 -7.72 -0.98 -3.22
C PRO A 91 -8.21 -0.83 -1.78
N GLU A 92 -7.28 -0.62 -0.85
CA GLU A 92 -7.62 -0.04 0.43
C GLU A 92 -8.41 1.22 0.09
N ALA A 93 -9.65 1.26 0.57
CA ALA A 93 -10.40 2.49 0.70
C ALA A 93 -9.41 3.54 1.16
N LYS A 94 -9.12 4.53 0.29
CA LYS A 94 -8.16 5.61 0.49
C LYS A 94 -7.94 5.83 1.99
N LEU A 95 -6.91 5.22 2.57
CA LEU A 95 -6.29 5.76 3.76
C LEU A 95 -5.71 7.05 3.22
N LYS A 96 -6.51 8.12 3.30
CA LYS A 96 -6.00 9.48 3.18
C LYS A 96 -4.72 9.47 4.01
N PRO A 97 -3.54 9.82 3.47
CA PRO A 97 -2.43 10.08 4.35
C PRO A 97 -2.97 11.05 5.39
N LYS A 98 -2.94 10.64 6.67
CA LYS A 98 -3.16 11.58 7.77
C LYS A 98 -2.21 12.74 7.44
N PRO A 99 -2.70 13.99 7.29
CA PRO A 99 -1.82 15.07 6.91
C PRO A 99 -0.65 15.06 7.88
N GLU A 100 0.56 14.90 7.35
CA GLU A 100 1.76 15.19 8.12
C GLU A 100 1.51 16.56 8.75
N PRO A 101 1.70 16.73 10.08
CA PRO A 101 1.57 18.06 10.67
C PRO A 101 2.52 18.97 9.90
N GLU A 102 1.97 20.00 9.27
CA GLU A 102 2.73 21.00 8.54
C GLU A 102 3.96 21.38 9.37
N PRO A 103 5.17 21.49 8.76
CA PRO A 103 6.32 21.95 9.50
C PRO A 103 5.99 23.33 10.07
N LYS A 104 5.88 23.42 11.39
CA LYS A 104 5.65 24.68 12.12
C LYS A 104 6.57 25.75 11.51
N PRO A 105 6.05 26.96 11.21
CA PRO A 105 6.89 27.99 10.61
C PRO A 105 8.11 28.22 11.49
N LYS A 106 9.31 28.10 10.90
CA LYS A 106 10.58 28.43 11.56
C LYS A 106 10.44 29.83 12.19
N PRO A 107 10.83 30.04 13.46
CA PRO A 107 10.74 31.37 14.05
C PRO A 107 11.59 32.35 13.23
N LYS A 108 10.95 33.45 12.78
CA LYS A 108 11.63 34.55 12.08
C LYS A 108 12.81 35.05 12.95
N PRO A 109 13.98 35.38 12.39
CA PRO A 109 15.05 35.97 13.17
C PRO A 109 14.55 37.29 13.79
N LYS A 110 14.69 37.40 15.12
CA LYS A 110 14.34 38.63 15.85
C LYS A 110 15.15 39.80 15.26
N PRO A 111 14.54 40.98 15.02
CA PRO A 111 15.30 42.16 14.62
C PRO A 111 16.29 42.52 15.73
N LYS A 112 17.55 42.76 15.35
CA LYS A 112 18.60 43.25 16.27
C LYS A 112 18.09 44.50 17.00
N PRO A 113 18.26 44.62 18.33
CA PRO A 113 17.88 45.83 19.04
C PRO A 113 18.69 47.02 18.51
N LYS A 114 18.01 48.09 18.11
CA LYS A 114 18.64 49.38 17.80
C LYS A 114 19.43 49.87 19.02
N PRO A 115 20.63 50.46 18.85
CA PRO A 115 21.41 50.98 19.97
C PRO A 115 20.61 52.07 20.71
N LYS A 116 20.47 51.92 22.04
CA LYS A 116 19.83 52.93 22.90
C LYS A 116 20.70 54.20 22.92
N PRO A 117 20.12 55.41 22.83
CA PRO A 117 20.88 56.65 22.95
C PRO A 117 21.50 56.78 24.36
N LYS A 118 22.75 57.26 24.41
CA LYS A 118 23.53 57.49 25.65
C LYS A 118 22.75 58.38 26.63
N PRO A 119 22.74 58.09 27.94
CA PRO A 119 22.05 58.92 28.92
C PRO A 119 22.70 60.31 29.02
N LYS A 120 21.90 61.37 28.82
CA LYS A 120 22.28 62.75 29.10
C LYS A 120 22.48 62.91 30.63
N ARG A 121 23.67 63.37 31.04
CA ARG A 121 24.03 63.72 32.43
C ARG A 121 22.99 64.68 33.01
N LYS A 122 22.34 64.30 34.12
CA LYS A 122 21.63 65.25 35.00
C LYS A 122 22.60 65.82 36.06
N PRO A 123 22.46 67.10 36.45
CA PRO A 123 23.45 67.83 37.24
C PRO A 123 23.54 67.38 38.70
N LYS A 124 24.73 67.61 39.28
CA LYS A 124 25.18 67.23 40.64
C LYS A 124 24.22 67.75 41.73
N ARG A 125 23.88 66.88 42.69
CA ARG A 125 23.21 67.24 43.95
C ARG A 125 24.09 68.20 44.76
N LYS A 126 23.56 69.38 45.09
CA LYS A 126 24.09 70.25 46.16
C LYS A 126 23.79 69.60 47.52
N GLY A 127 24.80 69.58 48.39
CA GLY A 127 24.80 68.83 49.66
C GLY A 127 23.78 69.34 50.68
N LYS A 128 23.35 68.43 51.57
CA LYS A 128 22.77 68.81 52.87
C LYS A 128 23.91 68.92 53.90
N PRO A 129 23.88 69.93 54.79
CA PRO A 129 24.94 70.17 55.76
C PRO A 129 25.00 69.07 56.84
N LYS A 130 26.22 68.81 57.33
CA LYS A 130 26.56 67.82 58.37
C LYS A 130 25.92 68.20 59.72
N PRO A 131 25.44 67.24 60.53
CA PRO A 131 25.26 67.49 61.96
C PRO A 131 26.64 67.54 62.63
N LYS A 132 26.92 68.61 63.39
CA LYS A 132 28.07 68.65 64.32
C LYS A 132 27.71 67.80 65.55
N PRO A 133 28.63 66.99 66.09
CA PRO A 133 28.48 66.42 67.43
C PRO A 133 28.98 67.42 68.48
N LYS A 134 28.43 67.34 69.70
CA LYS A 134 29.04 67.60 71.03
C LYS A 134 27.97 68.06 72.05
N PRO A 135 28.20 67.92 73.38
CA PRO A 135 29.04 66.95 74.08
C PRO A 135 28.30 66.29 75.27
N LYS A 136 28.98 65.32 75.89
CA LYS A 136 28.65 64.70 77.17
C LYS A 136 28.68 65.71 78.33
N ALA A 137 27.68 65.67 79.20
CA ALA A 137 27.76 65.65 80.67
C ALA A 137 26.35 65.34 81.20
#